data_AF-T0KLP7-F1
#
_entry.id   AF-T0KLP7-F1
#
_cell.length_a   1.000
_cell.length_b   1.000
_cell.length_c   1.000
_cell.angle_alpha   90.00
_cell.angle_beta   90.00
_cell.angle_gamma   90.00
#
_symmetry.space_group_name_H-M   'P 1'
#
loop_
_entity.id
_entity.type
_entity.pdbx_description
1 polymer ?
#
loop_
_entity_poly.entity_id
_entity_poly.type
_entity_poly.pdbx_seq_one_letter_code
_entity_poly.pdbx_strand_id
1 'polypeptide(L)'
;MWLTAGLKPTYKTIADFRKDNPNALKQVFKEFILLCKGIGLIGSEIVGLDGAFLRANASKNTLIMKRTIEEDIKKAEDATQEYLTTLEYSDEETTTNKLSKNLPNNLEKLLKKKQTLKLT
;
A
#
# COMPACT_ATOMS: atom_id res chain seq x y z
N MET A 1 -5.27 -17.47 3.33
CA MET A 1 -5.39 -16.98 1.93
C MET A 1 -4.44 -17.81 1.07
N TRP A 2 -4.70 -18.07 -0.22
CA TRP A 2 -3.75 -18.86 -1.03
C TRP A 2 -2.39 -18.15 -1.17
N LEU A 3 -2.41 -16.82 -1.36
CA LEU A 3 -1.21 -15.97 -1.41
C LEU A 3 -0.31 -16.06 -0.16
N THR A 4 -0.87 -16.44 0.98
CA THR A 4 -0.16 -16.52 2.26
C THR A 4 0.13 -17.96 2.67
N ALA A 5 0.13 -18.90 1.70
CA ALA A 5 0.30 -20.34 1.96
C ALA A 5 -0.69 -20.88 3.01
N GLY A 6 -1.94 -20.37 3.01
CA GLY A 6 -2.97 -20.77 3.97
C GLY A 6 -2.95 -19.99 5.29
N LEU A 7 -1.93 -19.17 5.55
CA LEU A 7 -1.87 -18.33 6.76
C LEU A 7 -3.04 -17.34 6.80
N LYS A 8 -3.49 -17.04 8.02
CA LYS A 8 -4.54 -16.07 8.32
C LYS A 8 -3.97 -14.98 9.23
N PRO A 9 -3.12 -14.08 8.69
CA PRO A 9 -2.56 -13.00 9.49
C PRO A 9 -3.69 -12.12 10.02
N THR A 10 -3.56 -11.69 11.27
CA THR A 10 -4.52 -10.76 11.88
C THR A 10 -4.30 -9.36 11.34
N TYR A 11 -5.28 -8.46 11.51
CA TYR A 11 -5.13 -7.06 11.09
C TYR A 11 -3.85 -6.42 11.67
N LYS A 12 -3.49 -6.76 12.90
CA LYS A 12 -2.28 -6.28 13.57
C LYS A 12 -1.02 -6.77 12.87
N THR A 13 -0.96 -8.06 12.54
CA THR A 13 0.18 -8.65 11.81
C THR A 13 0.39 -7.97 10.45
N ILE A 14 -0.69 -7.61 9.75
CA ILE A 14 -0.60 -6.91 8.46
C ILE A 14 -0.13 -5.46 8.66
N ALA A 15 -0.63 -4.78 9.70
CA ALA A 15 -0.21 -3.41 10.04
C ALA A 15 1.28 -3.36 10.42
N ASP A 16 1.72 -4.26 11.30
CA ASP A 16 3.13 -4.36 11.72
C ASP A 16 4.02 -4.67 10.51
N PHE A 17 3.65 -5.62 9.65
CA PHE A 17 4.38 -5.92 8.42
C PHE A 17 4.54 -4.69 7.51
N ARG A 18 3.48 -3.89 7.37
CA ARG A 18 3.52 -2.66 6.56
C ARG A 18 4.43 -1.60 7.16
N LYS A 19 4.35 -1.41 8.48
CA LYS A 19 5.19 -0.47 9.22
C LYS A 19 6.68 -0.81 9.13
N ASP A 20 7.01 -2.10 9.22
CA ASP A 20 8.40 -2.54 9.27
C ASP A 20 9.06 -2.60 7.88
N ASN A 21 8.28 -2.58 6.79
CA ASN A 21 8.77 -2.78 5.41
C ASN A 21 8.38 -1.68 4.41
N PRO A 22 8.50 -0.37 4.73
CA PRO A 22 7.97 0.70 3.87
C PRO A 22 8.72 0.80 2.53
N ASN A 23 10.05 0.64 2.54
CA ASN A 23 10.86 0.73 1.32
C ASN A 23 10.58 -0.42 0.35
N ALA A 24 10.48 -1.65 0.87
CA ALA A 24 10.16 -2.82 0.06
C ALA A 24 8.76 -2.71 -0.55
N LEU A 25 7.78 -2.25 0.24
CA LEU A 25 6.42 -2.03 -0.26
C LEU A 25 6.36 -0.94 -1.33
N LYS A 26 7.08 0.17 -1.15
CA LYS A 26 7.16 1.23 -2.16
C LYS A 26 7.69 0.69 -3.49
N GLN A 27 8.74 -0.12 -3.46
CA GLN A 27 9.32 -0.71 -4.66
C GLN A 27 8.39 -1.73 -5.32
N VAL A 28 7.75 -2.59 -4.53
CA VAL A 28 6.75 -3.56 -5.03
C VAL A 28 5.56 -2.83 -5.67
N PHE A 29 5.05 -1.76 -5.05
CA PHE A 29 3.95 -0.97 -5.59
C PHE A 29 4.32 -0.28 -6.89
N LYS A 30 5.54 0.26 -7.01
CA LYS A 30 6.04 0.82 -8.28
C LYS A 30 6.00 -0.22 -9.40
N GLU A 31 6.59 -1.40 -9.19
CA GLU A 31 6.59 -2.46 -10.21
C GLU A 31 5.17 -2.97 -10.51
N PHE A 32 4.31 -3.07 -9.49
CA PHE A 32 2.93 -3.48 -9.66
C PHE A 32 2.13 -2.48 -10.50
N ILE A 33 2.30 -1.17 -10.28
CA ILE A 33 1.65 -0.12 -11.07
C ILE A 33 2.15 -0.15 -12.52
N LEU A 34 3.45 -0.32 -12.73
CA LEU A 34 4.04 -0.46 -14.06
C LEU A 34 3.52 -1.70 -14.79
N LEU A 35 3.41 -2.83 -14.09
CA LEU A 35 2.81 -4.06 -14.63
C LEU A 35 1.35 -3.82 -15.03
N CYS A 36 0.54 -3.25 -14.13
CA CYS A 36 -0.87 -2.94 -14.40
C CYS A 36 -1.03 -2.01 -15.61
N LYS A 37 -0.13 -1.03 -15.78
CA LYS A 37 -0.11 -0.15 -16.95
C LYS A 37 0.29 -0.90 -18.22
N GLY A 38 1.30 -1.77 -18.13
CA GLY A 38 1.76 -2.59 -19.25
C GLY A 38 0.72 -3.58 -19.78
N ILE A 39 -0.13 -4.11 -18.90
CA ILE A 39 -1.24 -5.02 -19.28
C ILE A 39 -2.57 -4.30 -19.52
N GLY A 40 -2.59 -2.96 -19.49
CA GLY A 40 -3.79 -2.16 -19.73
C GLY A 40 -4.87 -2.24 -18.63
N LEU A 41 -4.51 -2.69 -17.42
CA LEU A 41 -5.41 -2.72 -16.27
C LEU A 41 -5.56 -1.35 -15.61
N ILE A 42 -4.55 -0.50 -15.74
CA ILE A 42 -4.53 0.89 -15.24
C ILE A 42 -3.96 1.79 -16.34
N GLY A 43 -4.77 2.70 -16.88
CA GLY A 43 -4.40 3.57 -18.00
C GLY A 43 -5.54 3.67 -19.01
N SER A 44 -5.69 4.84 -19.63
CA SER A 44 -6.82 5.25 -20.49
C SER A 44 -7.27 4.21 -21.54
N GLU A 45 -8.60 4.12 -21.73
CA GLU A 45 -9.27 3.35 -22.79
C GLU A 45 -8.61 3.54 -24.16
N ILE A 46 -8.21 2.44 -24.80
CA ILE A 46 -8.10 2.41 -26.26
C ILE A 46 -9.39 1.76 -26.77
N VAL A 47 -10.33 2.63 -27.16
CA VAL A 47 -11.52 2.30 -27.92
C VAL A 47 -11.08 1.69 -29.26
N GLY A 48 -11.51 0.47 -29.55
CA GLY A 48 -11.25 -0.17 -30.84
C GLY A 48 -11.96 0.58 -31.97
N LEU A 49 -11.20 1.12 -32.91
CA LEU A 49 -11.70 1.59 -34.20
C LEU A 49 -11.51 0.45 -35.21
N ASP A 50 -12.58 -0.30 -35.49
CA ASP A 50 -12.63 -1.25 -36.59
C ASP A 50 -12.60 -0.47 -37.92
N GLY A 51 -11.56 -0.72 -38.73
CA GLY A 51 -11.39 -0.16 -40.07
C GLY A 51 -10.74 1.23 -40.18
N ALA A 52 -9.41 1.33 -40.03
CA ALA A 52 -8.65 2.45 -40.64
C ALA A 52 -7.19 2.08 -40.93
N PHE A 53 -6.78 2.19 -42.20
CA PHE A 53 -5.39 2.08 -42.64
C PHE A 53 -4.55 3.21 -42.04
N LEU A 54 -3.64 2.89 -41.13
CA LEU A 54 -2.75 3.87 -40.49
C LEU A 54 -1.51 4.12 -41.35
N ARG A 55 -1.39 5.33 -41.91
CA ARG A 55 -0.07 5.86 -42.30
C ARG A 55 0.78 6.01 -41.05
N ALA A 56 2.07 5.69 -41.13
CA ALA A 56 3.01 5.85 -40.03
C ALA A 56 2.97 7.28 -39.48
N ASN A 57 2.31 7.46 -38.34
CA ASN A 57 2.12 8.75 -37.71
C ASN A 57 3.38 9.10 -36.91
N ALA A 58 4.27 9.91 -37.48
CA ALA A 58 5.40 10.49 -36.77
C ALA A 58 4.98 11.78 -36.04
N SER A 59 3.88 11.75 -35.28
CA SER A 59 3.47 12.92 -34.49
C SER A 59 4.29 13.03 -33.20
N LYS A 60 4.44 14.24 -32.67
CA LYS A 60 5.09 14.51 -31.37
C LYS A 60 4.47 13.70 -30.22
N ASN A 61 3.21 13.29 -30.35
CA ASN A 61 2.49 12.39 -29.44
C ASN A 61 2.92 10.91 -29.50
N THR A 62 3.66 10.53 -30.54
CA THR A 62 4.13 9.15 -30.77
C THR A 62 5.63 9.02 -30.44
N LEU A 63 6.31 10.15 -30.18
CA LEU A 63 7.70 10.20 -29.75
C LEU A 63 7.79 9.91 -28.25
N ILE A 64 8.11 8.66 -27.92
CA ILE A 64 8.46 8.28 -26.55
C ILE A 64 9.81 8.92 -26.21
N MET A 65 9.77 10.05 -25.51
CA MET A 65 10.96 10.72 -25.02
C MET A 65 11.33 10.17 -23.64
N LYS A 66 12.62 9.91 -23.42
CA LYS A 66 13.14 9.45 -22.11
C LYS A 66 12.64 10.32 -20.95
N ARG A 67 12.60 11.64 -21.15
CA ARG A 67 12.10 12.62 -20.17
C ARG A 67 10.65 12.36 -19.77
N THR A 68 9.77 12.05 -20.72
CA THR A 68 8.35 11.79 -20.46
C THR A 68 8.16 10.50 -19.67
N ILE A 69 8.97 9.47 -19.95
CA ILE A 69 8.97 8.23 -19.17
C ILE A 69 9.46 8.47 -17.73
N GLU A 70 10.51 9.28 -17.56
CA GLU A 70 11.02 9.65 -16.23
C GLU A 70 9.97 10.45 -15.43
N GLU A 71 9.26 11.38 -16.07
CA GLU A 71 8.14 12.12 -15.45
C GLU A 71 6.99 11.20 -15.02
N ASP A 72 6.62 10.23 -15.85
CA ASP A 72 5.57 9.26 -15.55
C ASP A 72 5.95 8.34 -14.37
N ILE A 73 7.21 7.87 -14.34
CA ILE A 73 7.74 7.08 -13.22
C ILE A 73 7.69 7.90 -11.94
N LYS A 74 8.13 9.16 -12.00
CA LYS A 74 8.14 10.06 -10.85
C LYS A 74 6.73 10.28 -10.29
N LYS A 75 5.73 10.52 -11.15
CA LYS A 75 4.32 10.65 -10.73
C LYS A 75 3.83 9.40 -9.99
N ALA A 76 4.19 8.21 -10.44
CA ALA A 76 3.82 6.96 -9.77
C ALA A 76 4.50 6.82 -8.40
N GLU A 77 5.77 7.22 -8.30
CA GLU A 77 6.51 7.23 -7.03
C GLU A 77 5.94 8.23 -6.03
N ASP A 78 5.57 9.43 -6.48
CA ASP A 78 4.97 10.49 -5.67
C ASP A 78 3.59 10.04 -5.14
N ALA A 79 2.74 9.48 -5.99
CA ALA A 79 1.43 8.95 -5.58
C ALA A 79 1.57 7.79 -4.58
N THR A 80 2.56 6.91 -4.77
CA THR A 80 2.86 5.83 -3.82
C THR A 80 3.30 6.38 -2.47
N GLN A 81 4.14 7.42 -2.47
CA GLN A 81 4.60 8.07 -1.24
C GLN A 81 3.46 8.74 -0.50
N GLU A 82 2.60 9.49 -1.19
CA GLU A 82 1.42 10.14 -0.62
C GLU A 82 0.49 9.14 0.06
N TYR A 83 0.26 7.99 -0.59
CA TYR A 83 -0.54 6.91 -0.02
C TYR A 83 0.08 6.36 1.26
N LEU A 84 1.39 6.07 1.27
CA LEU A 84 2.08 5.57 2.47
C LEU A 84 2.04 6.58 3.63
N THR A 85 2.23 7.87 3.35
CA THR A 85 2.12 8.94 4.36
C THR A 85 0.71 9.02 4.96
N THR A 86 -0.33 8.91 4.12
CA THR A 86 -1.73 8.92 4.57
C THR A 86 -2.04 7.75 5.50
N LEU A 87 -1.46 6.59 5.21
CA LEU A 87 -1.60 5.40 6.04
C LEU A 87 -0.92 5.57 7.40
N GLU A 88 0.30 6.13 7.42
CA GLU A 88 1.04 6.39 8.65
C GLU A 88 0.29 7.36 9.58
N TYR A 89 -0.22 8.47 9.02
CA TYR A 89 -1.09 9.42 9.75
C TYR A 89 -2.31 8.74 10.38
N SER A 90 -2.98 7.86 9.61
CA SER A 90 -4.17 7.13 10.08
C SER A 90 -3.83 6.15 11.22
N ASP A 91 -2.66 5.51 11.17
CA ASP A 91 -2.20 4.60 12.21
C ASP A 91 -1.83 5.35 13.52
N GLU A 92 -1.27 6.56 13.41
CA GLU A 92 -0.99 7.45 14.55
C GLU A 92 -2.27 7.96 15.24
N GLU A 93 -3.29 8.38 14.48
CA GLU A 93 -4.59 8.75 15.05
C GLU A 93 -5.26 7.57 15.77
N THR A 94 -5.08 6.34 15.26
CA THR A 94 -5.69 5.15 15.86
C THR A 94 -5.03 4.75 17.19
N THR A 95 -3.71 4.97 17.32
CA THR A 95 -2.94 4.66 18.53
C THR A 95 -3.13 5.69 19.64
N THR A 96 -3.26 6.98 19.30
CA THR A 96 -3.50 8.06 20.28
C THR A 96 -4.87 7.99 20.95
N ASN A 97 -5.89 7.44 20.28
CA ASN A 97 -7.28 7.55 20.76
C ASN A 97 -7.81 6.34 21.56
N LYS A 98 -7.13 5.17 21.56
CA LYS A 98 -7.70 3.91 22.11
C LYS A 98 -7.09 3.37 23.41
N LEU A 99 -5.83 3.67 23.73
CA LEU A 99 -5.15 3.06 24.89
C LEU A 99 -5.24 3.88 26.19
N SER A 100 -5.23 5.21 26.13
CA SER A 100 -5.24 6.05 27.34
C SER A 100 -6.63 6.17 27.99
N LYS A 101 -7.71 6.07 27.21
CA LYS A 101 -9.08 6.31 27.71
C LYS A 101 -9.73 5.09 28.39
N ASN A 102 -9.22 3.88 28.18
CA ASN A 102 -9.84 2.63 28.64
C ASN A 102 -8.96 1.80 29.59
N LEU A 103 -7.87 2.37 30.11
CA LEU A 103 -7.02 1.64 31.05
C LEU A 103 -7.67 1.63 32.44
N PRO A 104 -8.03 0.46 33.01
CA PRO A 104 -8.62 0.42 34.34
C PRO A 104 -7.61 0.84 35.40
N ASN A 105 -7.99 1.78 36.28
CA ASN A 105 -7.15 2.35 37.35
C ASN A 105 -6.56 1.31 38.33
N ASN A 106 -7.02 0.05 38.31
CA ASN A 106 -6.59 -1.02 39.22
C ASN A 106 -5.69 -2.07 38.52
N LEU A 107 -4.83 -1.63 37.61
CA LEU A 107 -3.95 -2.53 36.84
C LEU A 107 -3.05 -3.39 37.74
N GLU A 108 -2.53 -2.80 38.83
CA GLU A 108 -1.71 -3.51 39.82
C GLU A 108 -2.47 -4.65 40.53
N LYS A 109 -3.75 -4.46 40.86
CA LYS A 109 -4.57 -5.50 41.51
C LYS A 109 -4.84 -6.67 40.56
N LEU A 110 -5.05 -6.39 39.28
CA LEU A 110 -5.28 -7.42 38.26
C LEU A 110 -4.02 -8.26 38.03
N LEU A 111 -2.84 -7.64 38.04
CA LEU A 111 -1.56 -8.34 37.94
C LEU A 111 -1.30 -9.25 39.15
N LYS A 112 -1.57 -8.76 40.37
CA LYS A 112 -1.47 -9.57 41.60
C LYS A 112 -2.41 -10.79 41.56
N LYS A 113 -3.65 -10.59 41.11
CA LYS A 113 -4.67 -11.66 40.99
C LYS A 113 -4.29 -12.72 39.97
N LYS A 114 -3.68 -12.31 38.85
CA LYS A 114 -3.16 -13.22 37.81
C LYS A 114 -1.96 -14.04 38.32
N GLN A 115 -1.09 -13.46 39.14
CA GLN A 115 0.03 -14.19 39.74
C GLN A 115 -0.48 -15.26 40.72
N THR A 116 -1.47 -14.93 41.56
CA THR A 116 -2.07 -15.90 42.50
C THR A 116 -2.75 -17.06 41.79
N LEU A 117 -3.43 -16.80 40.66
CA LEU A 117 -4.09 -17.83 39.84
C LEU A 117 -3.12 -18.78 39.10
N LYS A 118 -1.85 -18.42 38.93
CA LYS A 118 -0.83 -19.28 38.29
C LYS A 118 -0.07 -20.17 39.27
N LEU A 119 -0.28 -19.96 40.56
CA LEU A 119 0.36 -20.68 41.67
C LEU A 119 -0.58 -21.74 42.29
N THR A 120 -1.77 -21.92 41.72
CA THR A 120 -2.73 -22.99 42.01
C THR A 120 -2.76 -23.95 40.83
#